data_AF-Q2HBG2-F1
#
_entry.id   AF-Q2HBG2-F1
#
_cell.length_a   1.000
_cell.length_b   1.000
_cell.length_c   1.000
_cell.angle_alpha   90.00
_cell.angle_beta   90.00
_cell.angle_gamma   90.00
#
_symmetry.space_group_name_H-M   'P 1'
#
loop_
_entity.id
_entity.type
_entity.pdbx_description
1 polymer ?
#
loop_
_entity_poly.entity_id
_entity_poly.type
_entity_poly.pdbx_seq_one_letter_code
_entity_poly.pdbx_strand_id
1 'polypeptide(L)'
;MKTKKVHEVTHFAGYIDRLAEDAARASGAEFTHFVDFGSGQNYLGRTLASPPYSKHIVAVESKEANMASARDLDILSGLAEAVDPSLHHDEEALKRAAKELGISDEDIATIDLRPRKELQATYAVEKEKGTIEYVVGRLEHADLTDVLSQLRGQENEVRQEDLRMMAISIHSCGNLSHYGIRSMILNPCIRAVAIVGCCYNLLTEKLGPPTYKPPFSRPTLQPINARVARESERRDPQGFPMSERVSTYGGDGIRLNITARMMACQAPQNWTEEESGAFFTRHFYRAVLQKIFLDRGVISRVYHGEETGEESPFNSSTNPVIIGSLRKQCYTSLTAYVRGAIAKLTTNSDFSQYSQTIKEKLGDITDEEIARYEEAFRHRKRELSAVWSLMAFSACVVESLIVTDRWLFLREHADIVRDCWVETVFDYRESPRNLVVVGIKK
;
A
#
# COMPACT_ATOMS: atom_id res chain seq x y z
N MET A 1 -7.75 16.96 -7.11
CA MET A 1 -7.45 15.53 -6.82
C MET A 1 -8.00 14.66 -7.94
N LYS A 2 -7.50 13.43 -8.15
CA LYS A 2 -8.12 12.47 -9.10
C LYS A 2 -9.51 12.06 -8.61
N THR A 3 -10.45 11.75 -9.50
CA THR A 3 -11.85 11.37 -9.19
C THR A 3 -11.95 10.31 -8.09
N LYS A 4 -11.26 9.17 -8.27
CA LYS A 4 -11.17 8.11 -7.27
C LYS A 4 -10.78 8.61 -5.87
N LYS A 5 -9.79 9.50 -5.78
CA LYS A 5 -9.28 9.98 -4.49
C LYS A 5 -10.30 10.90 -3.81
N VAL A 6 -11.01 11.73 -4.58
CA VAL A 6 -12.12 12.54 -4.06
C VAL A 6 -13.21 11.62 -3.50
N HIS A 7 -13.60 10.61 -4.28
CA HIS A 7 -14.59 9.62 -3.87
C HIS A 7 -14.23 8.96 -2.53
N GLU A 8 -13.01 8.41 -2.40
CA GLU A 8 -12.55 7.76 -1.17
C GLU A 8 -12.56 8.70 0.03
N VAL A 9 -11.98 9.90 -0.12
CA VAL A 9 -11.84 10.84 1.00
C VAL A 9 -13.18 11.39 1.45
N THR A 10 -14.07 11.79 0.53
CA THR A 10 -15.38 12.35 0.87
C THR A 10 -16.27 11.31 1.56
N HIS A 11 -16.35 10.08 1.03
CA HIS A 11 -17.20 9.04 1.61
C HIS A 11 -16.66 8.57 2.94
N PHE A 12 -15.34 8.39 3.07
CA PHE A 12 -14.77 7.96 4.34
C PHE A 12 -14.86 9.04 5.41
N ALA A 13 -14.63 10.31 5.08
CA ALA A 13 -14.75 11.40 6.05
C ALA A 13 -16.17 11.46 6.64
N GLY A 14 -17.20 11.43 5.79
CA GLY A 14 -18.59 11.40 6.25
C GLY A 14 -18.96 10.11 6.99
N TYR A 15 -18.33 8.99 6.65
CA TYR A 15 -18.49 7.74 7.37
C TYR A 15 -17.91 7.80 8.79
N ILE A 16 -16.67 8.29 8.93
CA ILE A 16 -15.97 8.46 10.21
C ILE A 16 -16.74 9.41 11.13
N ASP A 17 -17.26 10.52 10.59
CA ASP A 17 -18.04 11.48 11.35
C ASP A 17 -19.29 10.85 11.98
N ARG A 18 -20.10 10.16 11.18
CA ARG A 18 -21.29 9.43 11.68
C ARG A 18 -20.93 8.33 12.68
N LEU A 19 -19.86 7.57 12.39
CA LEU A 19 -19.40 6.51 13.29
C LEU A 19 -18.96 7.08 14.64
N ALA A 20 -18.29 8.23 14.64
CA ALA A 20 -17.88 8.92 15.85
C ALA A 20 -19.08 9.42 16.66
N GLU A 21 -20.08 10.01 16.01
CA GLU A 21 -21.34 10.43 16.64
C GLU A 21 -22.09 9.24 17.26
N ASP A 22 -22.22 8.13 16.54
CA ASP A 22 -22.87 6.90 17.02
C ASP A 22 -22.17 6.32 18.24
N ALA A 23 -20.84 6.21 18.18
CA ALA A 23 -20.03 5.70 19.28
C ALA A 23 -20.03 6.66 20.49
N ALA A 24 -20.05 7.99 20.26
CA ALA A 24 -20.19 8.98 21.31
C ALA A 24 -21.57 8.88 22.00
N ARG A 25 -22.66 8.78 21.24
CA ARG A 25 -24.01 8.56 21.77
C ARG A 25 -24.12 7.28 22.60
N ALA A 26 -23.49 6.20 22.13
CA ALA A 26 -23.54 4.91 22.82
C ALA A 26 -22.63 4.84 24.06
N SER A 27 -21.57 5.66 24.15
CA SER A 27 -20.64 5.65 25.28
C SER A 27 -20.79 6.84 26.24
N GLY A 28 -21.57 7.86 25.85
CA GLY A 28 -21.76 9.09 26.61
C GLY A 28 -20.56 10.04 26.58
N ALA A 29 -19.54 9.80 25.74
CA ALA A 29 -18.34 10.60 25.70
C ALA A 29 -17.75 10.70 24.28
N GLU A 30 -17.44 11.92 23.86
CA GLU A 30 -16.90 12.24 22.55
C GLU A 30 -15.44 11.79 22.37
N PHE A 31 -15.01 11.74 21.11
CA PHE A 31 -13.61 11.51 20.77
C PHE A 31 -12.86 12.83 20.79
N THR A 32 -11.69 12.83 21.42
CA THR A 32 -10.81 13.99 21.47
C THR A 32 -9.97 14.11 20.21
N HIS A 33 -9.47 12.99 19.66
CA HIS A 33 -8.60 12.98 18.49
C HIS A 33 -8.87 11.80 17.55
N PHE A 34 -8.53 11.99 16.27
CA PHE A 34 -8.55 10.95 15.25
C PHE A 34 -7.14 10.71 14.74
N VAL A 35 -6.66 9.48 14.85
CA VAL A 35 -5.29 9.11 14.48
C VAL A 35 -5.29 8.49 13.08
N ASP A 36 -4.80 9.20 12.09
CA ASP A 36 -4.72 8.74 10.69
C ASP A 36 -3.40 8.00 10.44
N PHE A 37 -3.48 6.67 10.38
CA PHE A 37 -2.33 5.82 10.15
C PHE A 37 -1.96 5.73 8.67
N GLY A 38 -0.71 6.10 8.36
CA GLY A 38 -0.22 6.13 6.98
C GLY A 38 -0.83 7.29 6.19
N SER A 39 -0.92 8.46 6.82
CA SER A 39 -1.62 9.64 6.31
C SER A 39 -1.12 10.12 4.93
N GLY A 40 0.14 9.84 4.56
CA GLY A 40 0.68 10.18 3.25
C GLY A 40 0.68 11.69 3.01
N GLN A 41 -0.10 12.13 2.03
CA GLN A 41 -0.31 13.57 1.72
C GLN A 41 -1.45 14.20 2.55
N ASN A 42 -1.97 13.45 3.52
CA ASN A 42 -2.96 13.86 4.51
C ASN A 42 -4.27 14.43 3.93
N TYR A 43 -4.78 13.83 2.84
CA TYR A 43 -6.05 14.29 2.27
C TYR A 43 -7.24 14.03 3.18
N LEU A 44 -7.28 12.86 3.83
CA LEU A 44 -8.36 12.51 4.75
C LEU A 44 -8.34 13.40 6.00
N GLY A 45 -7.19 13.50 6.66
CA GLY A 45 -7.03 14.36 7.82
C GLY A 45 -7.41 15.81 7.52
N ARG A 46 -6.96 16.35 6.38
CA ARG A 46 -7.37 17.70 5.95
C ARG A 46 -8.87 17.86 5.77
N THR A 47 -9.53 16.88 5.15
CA THR A 47 -10.99 16.92 5.00
C THR A 47 -11.69 16.86 6.36
N LEU A 48 -11.25 16.00 7.28
CA LEU A 48 -11.84 15.89 8.61
C LEU A 48 -11.55 17.08 9.52
N ALA A 49 -10.42 17.76 9.37
CA ALA A 49 -10.08 18.97 10.12
C ALA A 49 -10.84 20.21 9.59
N SER A 50 -11.23 20.19 8.31
CA SER A 50 -12.00 21.29 7.71
C SER A 50 -13.49 21.22 8.07
N PRO A 51 -14.22 22.34 8.01
CA PRO A 51 -15.68 22.33 8.03
C PRO A 51 -16.25 21.41 6.92
N PRO A 52 -17.35 20.68 7.18
CA PRO A 52 -18.22 20.79 8.36
C PRO A 52 -17.79 19.92 9.56
N TYR A 53 -16.71 19.14 9.45
CA TYR A 53 -16.37 18.10 10.44
C TYR A 53 -15.58 18.63 11.64
N SER A 54 -14.65 19.57 11.41
CA SER A 54 -13.84 20.25 12.44
C SER A 54 -13.23 19.31 13.50
N LYS A 55 -12.67 18.16 13.09
CA LYS A 55 -12.05 17.18 14.00
C LYS A 55 -10.56 17.48 14.25
N HIS A 56 -10.04 17.04 15.39
CA HIS A 56 -8.61 17.09 15.71
C HIS A 56 -7.90 15.82 15.18
N ILE A 57 -6.94 16.00 14.28
CA ILE A 57 -6.29 14.91 13.56
C ILE A 57 -4.83 14.77 13.99
N VAL A 58 -4.44 13.54 14.34
CA VAL A 58 -3.05 13.13 14.51
C VAL A 58 -2.63 12.32 13.28
N ALA A 59 -1.90 12.95 12.36
CA ALA A 59 -1.45 12.35 11.12
C ALA A 59 -0.11 11.62 11.32
N VAL A 60 -0.14 10.29 11.34
CA VAL A 60 1.05 9.45 11.53
C VAL A 60 1.62 9.00 10.19
N GLU A 61 2.86 9.39 9.91
CA GLU A 61 3.58 9.02 8.69
C GLU A 61 5.05 8.68 8.98
N SER A 62 5.51 7.64 8.31
CA SER A 62 6.87 7.10 8.40
C SER A 62 7.88 7.82 7.51
N LYS A 63 7.42 8.53 6.48
CA LYS A 63 8.22 9.22 5.47
C LYS A 63 8.09 10.73 5.58
N GLU A 64 9.15 11.38 6.05
CA GLU A 64 9.20 12.84 6.20
C GLU A 64 8.88 13.61 4.91
N ALA A 65 9.33 13.12 3.75
CA ALA A 65 9.03 13.74 2.46
C ALA A 65 7.51 13.82 2.15
N ASN A 66 6.73 12.84 2.61
CA ASN A 66 5.27 12.86 2.46
C ASN A 66 4.65 13.94 3.35
N MET A 67 5.13 14.06 4.59
CA MET A 67 4.67 15.10 5.53
C MET A 67 5.01 16.50 5.04
N ALA A 68 6.22 16.74 4.55
CA ALA A 68 6.58 18.03 3.97
C ALA A 68 5.61 18.44 2.85
N SER A 69 5.33 17.50 1.94
CA SER A 69 4.34 17.71 0.86
C SER A 69 2.92 17.94 1.37
N ALA A 70 2.57 17.36 2.53
CA ALA A 70 1.25 17.52 3.14
C ALA A 70 1.10 18.91 3.79
N ARG A 71 2.13 19.40 4.48
CA ARG A 71 2.16 20.74 5.09
C ARG A 71 1.99 21.85 4.06
N ASP A 72 2.62 21.72 2.89
CA ASP A 72 2.45 22.65 1.76
C ASP A 72 0.98 22.77 1.32
N LEU A 73 0.25 21.65 1.36
CA LEU A 73 -1.17 21.58 1.02
C LEU A 73 -2.06 22.12 2.14
N ASP A 74 -1.63 22.04 3.40
CA ASP A 74 -2.36 22.59 4.54
C ASP A 74 -2.39 24.12 4.49
N ILE A 75 -1.26 24.74 4.13
CA ILE A 75 -1.17 26.18 3.85
C ILE A 75 -2.15 26.58 2.76
N LEU A 76 -2.19 25.82 1.66
CA LEU A 76 -3.11 26.07 0.55
C LEU A 76 -4.59 25.94 0.94
N SER A 77 -4.90 25.17 1.97
CA SER A 77 -6.27 24.98 2.46
C SER A 77 -6.67 25.94 3.58
N GLY A 78 -5.75 26.78 4.05
CA GLY A 78 -5.99 27.70 5.17
C GLY A 78 -6.04 27.02 6.55
N LEU A 79 -5.58 25.76 6.65
CA LEU A 79 -5.45 25.03 7.92
C LEU A 79 -4.08 25.28 8.60
N ALA A 80 -3.13 25.85 7.86
CA ALA A 80 -1.86 26.30 8.38
C ALA A 80 -1.49 27.66 7.78
N GLU A 81 -0.72 28.44 8.52
CA GLU A 81 -0.13 29.68 8.02
C GLU A 81 1.34 29.46 7.71
N ALA A 82 1.80 30.05 6.61
CA ALA A 82 3.19 30.03 6.24
C ALA A 82 3.94 31.09 7.05
N VAL A 83 4.86 30.66 7.91
CA VAL A 83 5.70 31.56 8.71
C VAL A 83 7.15 31.40 8.28
N ASP A 84 7.84 32.52 8.18
CA ASP A 84 9.26 32.60 7.86
C ASP A 84 10.10 32.37 9.13
N PRO A 85 10.93 31.32 9.19
CA PRO A 85 11.80 31.05 10.33
C PRO A 85 12.82 32.17 10.61
N SER A 86 13.14 33.00 9.60
CA SER A 86 14.08 34.10 9.71
C SER A 86 13.48 35.39 10.30
N LEU A 87 12.15 35.50 10.39
CA LEU A 87 11.48 36.64 11.04
C LEU A 87 11.64 36.63 12.57
N HIS A 88 12.20 35.58 13.16
CA HIS A 88 12.58 35.55 14.57
C HIS A 88 13.93 36.23 14.88
N HIS A 89 14.63 36.79 13.89
CA HIS A 89 15.79 37.63 14.14
C HIS A 89 15.69 39.03 13.49
N ASP A 90 15.47 39.99 14.37
CA ASP A 90 15.81 41.42 14.25
C ASP A 90 15.02 42.26 13.23
N GLU A 91 13.84 42.72 13.66
CA GLU A 91 12.96 43.65 12.95
C GLU A 91 13.68 44.94 12.50
N GLU A 92 14.78 45.33 13.16
CA GLU A 92 15.62 46.47 12.77
C GLU A 92 16.50 46.19 11.54
N ALA A 93 16.94 44.94 11.34
CA ALA A 93 17.81 44.57 10.21
C ALA A 93 17.04 44.61 8.88
N LEU A 94 15.79 44.16 8.90
CA LEU A 94 14.87 44.25 7.76
C LEU A 94 14.54 45.70 7.39
N LYS A 95 14.29 46.58 8.38
CA LYS A 95 14.06 48.01 8.16
C LYS A 95 15.28 48.74 7.59
N ARG A 96 16.51 48.30 7.93
CA ARG A 96 17.75 48.84 7.34
C ARG A 96 17.92 48.42 5.87
N ALA A 97 17.69 47.15 5.55
CA ALA A 97 17.83 46.64 4.18
C ALA A 97 16.78 47.22 3.20
N ALA A 98 15.54 47.42 3.66
CA ALA A 98 14.48 48.03 2.85
C ALA A 98 14.79 49.49 2.47
N LYS A 99 15.40 50.24 3.39
CA LYS A 99 15.74 51.65 3.20
C LYS A 99 16.88 51.87 2.19
N GLU A 100 17.80 50.92 2.07
CA GLU A 100 18.89 50.96 1.07
C GLU A 100 18.41 50.65 -0.35
N LEU A 101 17.29 49.94 -0.51
CA LEU A 101 16.75 49.53 -1.81
C LEU A 101 15.66 50.45 -2.37
N GLY A 102 15.22 51.46 -1.62
CA GLY A 102 14.29 52.50 -2.11
C GLY A 102 12.87 52.01 -2.40
N ILE A 103 12.47 50.89 -1.77
CA ILE A 103 11.14 50.29 -1.92
C ILE A 103 10.23 50.81 -0.81
N SER A 104 8.97 51.13 -1.11
CA SER A 104 8.01 51.65 -0.13
C SER A 104 7.60 50.56 0.87
N ASP A 105 7.35 50.92 2.13
CA ASP A 105 6.99 49.99 3.21
C ASP A 105 5.72 49.17 2.90
N GLU A 106 4.84 49.65 2.02
CA GLU A 106 3.58 48.98 1.65
C GLU A 106 3.77 47.88 0.58
N ASP A 107 4.84 47.97 -0.24
CA ASP A 107 5.07 47.04 -1.37
C ASP A 107 5.88 45.79 -0.96
N ILE A 108 6.61 45.84 0.16
CA ILE A 108 7.47 44.73 0.64
C ILE A 108 6.65 43.63 1.35
N ALA A 109 5.57 44.00 2.04
CA ALA A 109 4.79 43.07 2.85
C ALA A 109 3.91 42.11 2.03
N THR A 110 3.68 42.38 0.74
CA THR A 110 2.66 41.68 -0.05
C THR A 110 3.21 40.66 -1.05
N ILE A 111 4.53 40.60 -1.27
CA ILE A 111 5.10 39.68 -2.27
C ILE A 111 6.31 38.92 -1.71
N ASP A 112 6.05 37.79 -1.04
CA ASP A 112 7.10 36.80 -0.76
C ASP A 112 7.39 35.96 -2.02
N LEU A 113 8.51 36.26 -2.68
CA LEU A 113 8.96 35.62 -3.92
C LEU A 113 9.77 34.32 -3.70
N ARG A 114 9.91 33.85 -2.45
CA ARG A 114 10.74 32.67 -2.15
C ARG A 114 10.03 31.34 -2.43
N PRO A 115 10.78 30.26 -2.72
CA PRO A 115 10.18 28.94 -2.87
C PRO A 115 9.52 28.50 -1.56
N ARG A 116 8.22 28.15 -1.60
CA ARG A 116 7.43 27.72 -0.42
C ARG A 116 8.06 26.62 0.45
N LYS A 117 9.03 25.87 -0.08
CA LYS A 117 9.83 24.87 0.64
C LYS A 117 10.66 25.45 1.79
N GLU A 118 10.87 26.76 1.84
CA GLU A 118 11.65 27.45 2.89
C GLU A 118 10.76 27.97 4.04
N LEU A 119 9.44 27.90 3.91
CA LEU A 119 8.47 28.37 4.91
C LEU A 119 8.05 27.23 5.84
N GLN A 120 7.91 27.50 7.14
CA GLN A 120 7.37 26.53 8.10
C GLN A 120 5.85 26.72 8.23
N ALA A 121 5.12 25.61 8.22
CA ALA A 121 3.68 25.60 8.47
C ALA A 121 3.41 25.68 9.98
N THR A 122 2.62 26.68 10.37
CA THR A 122 2.21 26.90 11.77
C THR A 122 0.71 26.73 11.87
N TYR A 123 0.24 26.06 12.91
CA TYR A 123 -1.17 25.70 13.06
C TYR A 123 -1.75 26.55 14.18
N ALA A 124 -2.66 27.47 13.86
CA ALA A 124 -3.38 28.25 14.86
C ALA A 124 -4.47 27.37 15.49
N VAL A 125 -4.43 27.20 16.81
CA VAL A 125 -5.47 26.47 17.55
C VAL A 125 -6.62 27.42 17.84
N GLU A 126 -7.63 27.45 16.96
CA GLU A 126 -8.91 28.10 17.23
C GLU A 126 -9.91 27.07 17.77
N LYS A 127 -10.63 27.39 18.85
CA LYS A 127 -11.56 26.46 19.53
C LYS A 127 -12.68 25.87 18.67
N GLU A 128 -12.99 26.47 17.52
CA GLU A 128 -14.07 26.05 16.61
C GLU A 128 -13.58 25.42 15.29
N LYS A 129 -12.25 25.34 15.09
CA LYS A 129 -11.65 24.76 13.88
C LYS A 129 -10.92 23.47 14.23
N GLY A 130 -11.03 22.47 13.34
CA GLY A 130 -10.24 21.24 13.47
C GLY A 130 -8.75 21.53 13.33
N THR A 131 -7.93 20.73 14.00
CA THR A 131 -6.47 20.85 13.99
C THR A 131 -5.82 19.65 13.33
N ILE A 132 -4.58 19.83 12.86
CA ILE A 132 -3.77 18.75 12.30
C ILE A 132 -2.40 18.78 12.97
N GLU A 133 -2.05 17.66 13.59
CA GLU A 133 -0.75 17.42 14.19
C GLU A 133 -0.04 16.30 13.43
N TYR A 134 1.20 16.56 13.02
CA TYR A 134 2.01 15.60 12.29
C TYR A 134 2.98 14.89 13.22
N VAL A 135 2.89 13.57 13.27
CA VAL A 135 3.77 12.72 14.06
C VAL A 135 4.59 11.84 13.12
N VAL A 136 5.91 11.93 13.26
CA VAL A 136 6.81 11.00 12.57
C VAL A 136 6.82 9.71 13.36
N GLY A 137 6.30 8.65 12.76
CA GLY A 137 6.14 7.38 13.46
C GLY A 137 6.16 6.20 12.51
N ARG A 138 6.98 5.19 12.85
CA ARG A 138 6.77 3.84 12.33
C ARG A 138 5.91 3.12 13.35
N LEU A 139 4.70 2.77 12.95
CA LEU A 139 3.82 1.88 13.73
C LEU A 139 4.38 0.47 13.66
N GLU A 140 5.53 0.22 14.25
CA GLU A 140 6.03 -1.12 14.49
C GLU A 140 5.34 -1.60 15.77
N HIS A 141 4.68 -2.76 15.72
CA HIS A 141 4.05 -3.37 16.90
C HIS A 141 2.76 -2.78 17.46
N ALA A 142 2.14 -1.82 16.76
CA ALA A 142 0.84 -1.24 17.16
C ALA A 142 0.84 -0.53 18.52
N ASP A 143 2.04 -0.25 19.05
CA ASP A 143 2.24 0.56 20.25
C ASP A 143 2.23 2.04 19.86
N LEU A 144 1.41 2.84 20.54
CA LEU A 144 1.30 4.27 20.31
C LEU A 144 2.09 5.10 21.33
N THR A 145 2.90 4.48 22.19
CA THR A 145 3.67 5.19 23.22
C THR A 145 4.52 6.33 22.63
N ASP A 146 5.21 6.09 21.51
CA ASP A 146 6.01 7.11 20.82
C ASP A 146 5.17 8.20 20.16
N VAL A 147 3.96 7.87 19.71
CA VAL A 147 3.02 8.85 19.13
C VAL A 147 2.49 9.74 20.24
N LEU A 148 2.08 9.13 21.36
CA LEU A 148 1.55 9.82 22.54
C LEU A 148 2.62 10.69 23.21
N SER A 149 3.90 10.31 23.19
CA SER A 149 4.98 11.13 23.76
C SER A 149 5.24 12.40 22.94
N GLN A 150 5.12 12.34 21.61
CA GLN A 150 5.26 13.50 20.74
C GLN A 150 4.10 14.49 20.90
N LEU A 151 2.86 14.00 21.09
CA LEU A 151 1.71 14.87 21.41
C LEU A 151 1.91 15.63 22.74
N ARG A 152 2.47 14.96 23.76
CA ARG A 152 2.77 15.57 25.07
C ARG A 152 3.84 16.67 25.02
N GLY A 153 4.70 16.68 24.00
CA GLY A 153 5.76 17.67 23.87
C GLY A 153 5.26 19.07 23.50
N GLN A 154 4.00 19.20 23.06
CA GLN A 154 3.42 20.45 22.55
C GLN A 154 2.36 21.06 23.47
N GLU A 155 1.73 20.28 24.35
CA GLU A 155 0.78 20.77 25.36
C GLU A 155 1.17 20.30 26.77
N ASN A 156 1.55 21.26 27.62
CA ASN A 156 1.58 21.04 29.07
C ASN A 156 0.12 20.85 29.52
N GLU A 157 -0.28 19.61 29.85
CA GLU A 157 -1.43 19.19 30.71
C GLU A 157 -2.40 18.11 30.16
N VAL A 158 -2.21 17.52 28.96
CA VAL A 158 -3.11 16.42 28.55
C VAL A 158 -2.74 15.09 29.21
N ARG A 159 -3.49 14.68 30.24
CA ARG A 159 -3.33 13.37 30.89
C ARG A 159 -3.80 12.27 29.94
N GLN A 160 -3.07 11.15 29.89
CA GLN A 160 -3.37 10.00 29.01
C GLN A 160 -4.77 9.41 29.26
N GLU A 161 -5.28 9.58 30.47
CA GLU A 161 -6.59 9.13 30.94
C GLU A 161 -7.75 9.89 30.29
N ASP A 162 -7.49 11.13 29.85
CA ASP A 162 -8.49 12.02 29.25
C ASP A 162 -8.56 11.85 27.70
N LEU A 163 -7.61 11.11 27.10
CA LEU A 163 -7.54 10.89 25.66
C LEU A 163 -8.51 9.78 25.20
N ARG A 164 -9.47 10.15 24.35
CA ARG A 164 -10.40 9.23 23.70
C ARG A 164 -10.23 9.32 22.21
N MET A 165 -9.45 8.41 21.65
CA MET A 165 -9.01 8.47 20.27
C MET A 165 -9.73 7.44 19.38
N MET A 166 -9.95 7.79 18.12
CA MET A 166 -10.33 6.83 17.08
C MET A 166 -9.17 6.64 16.11
N ALA A 167 -8.74 5.40 15.88
CA ALA A 167 -7.75 5.14 14.86
C ALA A 167 -8.42 4.90 13.49
N ILE A 168 -7.99 5.64 12.49
CA ILE A 168 -8.55 5.61 11.14
C ILE A 168 -7.44 5.36 10.12
N SER A 169 -7.79 4.75 8.99
CA SER A 169 -6.87 4.67 7.85
C SER A 169 -7.60 4.32 6.57
N ILE A 170 -7.25 5.01 5.48
CA ILE A 170 -7.56 4.59 4.12
C ILE A 170 -6.26 4.16 3.45
N HIS A 171 -6.29 3.02 2.75
CA HIS A 171 -5.11 2.43 2.10
C HIS A 171 -4.04 1.93 3.06
N SER A 172 -4.45 1.37 4.21
CA SER A 172 -3.55 0.65 5.11
C SER A 172 -2.87 -0.52 4.39
N CYS A 173 -1.62 -0.31 3.97
CA CYS A 173 -0.85 -1.26 3.18
C CYS A 173 -0.19 -2.33 4.05
N GLY A 174 -0.30 -3.60 3.67
CA GLY A 174 0.31 -4.70 4.41
C GLY A 174 -0.08 -4.71 5.88
N ASN A 175 0.90 -4.90 6.76
CA ASN A 175 0.70 -5.01 8.21
C ASN A 175 0.20 -3.72 8.87
N LEU A 176 0.24 -2.57 8.20
CA LEU A 176 -0.31 -1.34 8.77
C LEU A 176 -1.78 -1.51 9.18
N SER A 177 -2.55 -2.27 8.40
CA SER A 177 -3.92 -2.64 8.75
C SER A 177 -4.00 -3.48 10.03
N HIS A 178 -3.04 -4.39 10.25
CA HIS A 178 -2.98 -5.21 11.46
C HIS A 178 -2.61 -4.36 12.67
N TYR A 179 -1.66 -3.44 12.49
CA TYR A 179 -1.26 -2.53 13.55
C TYR A 179 -2.39 -1.58 13.93
N GLY A 180 -3.11 -1.05 12.94
CA GLY A 180 -4.26 -0.20 13.17
C GLY A 180 -5.37 -0.88 13.95
N ILE A 181 -5.60 -2.17 13.73
CA ILE A 181 -6.61 -2.95 14.46
C ILE A 181 -6.11 -3.34 15.86
N ARG A 182 -4.84 -3.77 15.98
CA ARG A 182 -4.22 -4.14 17.27
C ARG A 182 -4.08 -2.95 18.21
N SER A 183 -3.94 -1.73 17.68
CA SER A 183 -3.78 -0.54 18.52
C SER A 183 -4.96 -0.35 19.46
N MET A 184 -6.18 -0.75 19.08
CA MET A 184 -7.36 -0.71 19.96
C MET A 184 -7.22 -1.60 21.19
N ILE A 185 -6.60 -2.77 21.02
CA ILE A 185 -6.42 -3.76 22.08
C ILE A 185 -5.29 -3.31 23.01
N LEU A 186 -4.17 -2.88 22.42
CA LEU A 186 -2.95 -2.54 23.17
C LEU A 186 -3.01 -1.19 23.87
N ASN A 187 -3.75 -0.22 23.32
CA ASN A 187 -3.75 1.15 23.81
C ASN A 187 -5.11 1.50 24.45
N PRO A 188 -5.16 1.81 25.76
CA PRO A 188 -6.39 2.19 26.45
C PRO A 188 -7.12 3.40 25.84
N CYS A 189 -6.35 4.38 25.34
CA CYS A 189 -6.88 5.61 24.75
C CYS A 189 -7.55 5.41 23.39
N ILE A 190 -7.24 4.33 22.65
CA ILE A 190 -7.93 4.02 21.39
C ILE A 190 -9.27 3.35 21.73
N ARG A 191 -10.36 4.09 21.52
CA ARG A 191 -11.73 3.69 21.86
C ARG A 191 -12.50 3.13 20.67
N ALA A 192 -12.07 3.42 19.46
CA ALA A 192 -12.62 2.84 18.25
C ALA A 192 -11.57 2.77 17.13
N VAL A 193 -11.81 1.89 16.16
CA VAL A 193 -10.99 1.77 14.95
C VAL A 193 -11.88 1.65 13.72
N ALA A 194 -11.45 2.26 12.61
CA ALA A 194 -12.06 2.13 11.29
C ALA A 194 -10.96 2.05 10.23
N ILE A 195 -10.64 0.83 9.78
CA ILE A 195 -9.42 0.56 9.00
C ILE A 195 -9.78 -0.06 7.64
N VAL A 196 -9.35 0.59 6.56
CA VAL A 196 -9.46 0.07 5.18
C VAL A 196 -8.11 -0.42 4.67
N GLY A 197 -7.99 -1.73 4.44
CA GLY A 197 -6.79 -2.34 3.87
C GLY A 197 -6.76 -2.28 2.34
N CYS A 198 -5.58 -2.28 1.71
CA CYS A 198 -5.52 -2.28 0.24
C CYS A 198 -4.39 -3.08 -0.44
N CYS A 199 -3.19 -3.17 0.14
CA CYS A 199 -2.03 -3.82 -0.48
C CYS A 199 -1.68 -5.12 0.25
N TYR A 200 -2.47 -6.17 0.07
CA TYR A 200 -2.29 -7.45 0.77
C TYR A 200 -0.98 -8.16 0.41
N ASN A 201 -0.43 -7.89 -0.77
CA ASN A 201 0.89 -8.39 -1.20
C ASN A 201 2.06 -7.87 -0.33
N LEU A 202 1.82 -6.88 0.53
CA LEU A 202 2.79 -6.35 1.49
C LEU A 202 2.61 -6.90 2.91
N LEU A 203 1.63 -7.78 3.13
CA LEU A 203 1.50 -8.50 4.39
C LEU A 203 2.72 -9.39 4.64
N THR A 204 2.99 -9.71 5.89
CA THR A 204 3.90 -10.80 6.29
C THR A 204 3.06 -12.00 6.77
N GLU A 205 3.64 -13.20 6.74
CA GLU A 205 2.98 -14.40 7.26
C GLU A 205 3.47 -14.69 8.68
N LYS A 206 2.54 -15.00 9.58
CA LYS A 206 2.76 -15.49 10.96
C LYS A 206 3.14 -16.95 10.97
N LEU A 207 2.43 -17.75 10.17
CA LEU A 207 2.56 -19.20 10.16
C LEU A 207 3.66 -19.65 9.21
N GLY A 208 4.37 -20.71 9.60
CA GLY A 208 5.40 -21.36 8.81
C GLY A 208 5.15 -22.87 8.71
N PRO A 209 5.79 -23.56 7.76
CA PRO A 209 6.60 -23.01 6.66
C PRO A 209 5.72 -22.25 5.65
N PRO A 210 6.31 -21.33 4.85
CA PRO A 210 5.57 -20.66 3.79
C PRO A 210 4.88 -21.69 2.89
N THR A 211 3.60 -21.49 2.60
CA THR A 211 2.93 -22.30 1.58
C THR A 211 3.41 -21.86 0.21
N TYR A 212 4.57 -22.32 -0.24
CA TYR A 212 4.94 -22.15 -1.64
C TYR A 212 3.98 -22.99 -2.48
N LYS A 213 2.96 -22.33 -3.05
CA LYS A 213 2.06 -22.94 -4.02
C LYS A 213 1.66 -21.97 -5.16
N PRO A 214 2.48 -21.71 -6.20
CA PRO A 214 2.01 -22.10 -7.52
C PRO A 214 1.83 -23.62 -7.48
N PRO A 215 0.88 -24.18 -8.23
CA PRO A 215 0.63 -25.59 -8.13
C PRO A 215 1.99 -26.25 -8.50
N PHE A 216 2.48 -27.10 -7.59
CA PHE A 216 3.71 -27.89 -7.71
C PHE A 216 5.04 -27.16 -7.41
N SER A 217 5.53 -27.37 -6.18
CA SER A 217 6.95 -27.42 -5.78
C SER A 217 7.92 -26.49 -6.50
N ARG A 218 8.43 -25.44 -5.85
CA ARG A 218 9.64 -24.72 -6.32
C ARG A 218 10.69 -24.65 -5.21
N PRO A 219 11.50 -25.72 -4.99
CA PRO A 219 12.52 -25.73 -3.95
C PRO A 219 13.76 -24.87 -4.28
N THR A 220 14.04 -24.56 -5.55
CA THR A 220 15.39 -24.14 -5.96
C THR A 220 15.55 -22.74 -6.54
N LEU A 221 14.50 -21.91 -6.63
CA LEU A 221 14.64 -20.63 -7.34
C LEU A 221 13.91 -19.50 -6.64
N GLN A 222 14.64 -18.89 -5.71
CA GLN A 222 14.30 -17.57 -5.19
C GLN A 222 14.09 -16.62 -6.38
N PRO A 223 13.00 -15.83 -6.42
CA PRO A 223 12.94 -14.68 -7.30
C PRO A 223 14.20 -13.84 -7.07
N ILE A 224 14.79 -13.27 -8.14
CA ILE A 224 15.96 -12.36 -8.09
C ILE A 224 15.82 -11.28 -6.99
N ASN A 225 14.59 -10.97 -6.60
CA ASN A 225 14.27 -10.22 -5.40
C ASN A 225 14.09 -11.16 -4.19
N ALA A 226 15.18 -11.50 -3.49
CA ALA A 226 15.20 -12.31 -2.25
C ALA A 226 14.21 -11.83 -1.16
N ARG A 227 13.66 -10.61 -1.31
CA ARG A 227 12.53 -10.09 -0.53
C ARG A 227 11.37 -11.07 -0.41
N VAL A 228 10.95 -11.74 -1.49
CA VAL A 228 9.75 -12.60 -1.43
C VAL A 228 9.96 -13.80 -0.50
N ALA A 229 11.13 -14.44 -0.57
CA ALA A 229 11.47 -15.54 0.33
C ALA A 229 11.65 -15.02 1.77
N ARG A 230 12.47 -13.99 1.95
CA ARG A 230 12.73 -13.38 3.27
C ARG A 230 11.45 -12.94 3.99
N GLU A 231 10.56 -12.22 3.31
CA GLU A 231 9.31 -11.75 3.94
C GLU A 231 8.31 -12.90 4.17
N SER A 232 8.35 -13.96 3.37
CA SER A 232 7.47 -15.12 3.55
C SER A 232 7.95 -16.04 4.68
N GLU A 233 9.27 -16.18 4.85
CA GLU A 233 9.89 -16.95 5.92
C GLU A 233 10.00 -16.19 7.24
N ARG A 234 9.59 -14.91 7.26
CA ARG A 234 9.71 -14.02 8.42
C ARG A 234 9.01 -14.56 9.67
N ARG A 235 7.94 -15.37 9.51
CA ARG A 235 7.11 -15.92 10.60
C ARG A 235 6.78 -14.83 11.62
N ASP A 236 6.27 -13.73 11.10
CA ASP A 236 6.02 -12.51 11.83
C ASP A 236 4.83 -12.72 12.78
N PRO A 237 5.00 -12.68 14.11
CA PRO A 237 3.90 -12.84 15.07
C PRO A 237 2.76 -11.82 14.89
N GLN A 238 3.02 -10.75 14.14
CA GLN A 238 2.08 -9.68 13.84
C GLN A 238 1.57 -9.68 12.39
N GLY A 239 2.04 -10.64 11.59
CA GLY A 239 1.56 -10.90 10.25
C GLY A 239 0.19 -11.58 10.21
N PHE A 240 -0.21 -12.02 9.03
CA PHE A 240 -1.41 -12.82 8.81
C PHE A 240 -1.15 -14.30 9.16
N PRO A 241 -2.08 -15.02 9.81
CA PRO A 241 -3.38 -14.55 10.33
C PRO A 241 -3.27 -13.82 11.68
N MET A 242 -4.20 -12.92 11.93
CA MET A 242 -4.36 -12.22 13.20
C MET A 242 -5.14 -13.05 14.21
N SER A 243 -6.27 -13.64 13.81
CA SER A 243 -7.19 -14.36 14.68
C SER A 243 -6.67 -15.75 15.05
N GLU A 244 -7.02 -16.21 16.24
CA GLU A 244 -6.71 -17.56 16.70
C GLU A 244 -7.46 -18.61 15.87
N ARG A 245 -8.72 -18.32 15.51
CA ARG A 245 -9.55 -19.21 14.68
C ARG A 245 -8.91 -19.49 13.33
N VAL A 246 -8.38 -18.49 12.64
CA VAL A 246 -7.70 -18.69 11.34
C VAL A 246 -6.29 -19.23 11.54
N SER A 247 -5.61 -18.83 12.63
CA SER A 247 -4.28 -19.33 12.99
C SER A 247 -4.24 -20.83 13.29
N THR A 248 -5.33 -21.43 13.75
CA THR A 248 -5.41 -22.84 14.18
C THR A 248 -6.34 -23.70 13.32
N TYR A 249 -6.97 -23.12 12.30
CA TYR A 249 -7.91 -23.82 11.44
C TYR A 249 -7.29 -25.09 10.84
N GLY A 250 -7.94 -26.24 11.04
CA GLY A 250 -7.45 -27.53 10.53
C GLY A 250 -6.15 -28.02 11.16
N GLY A 251 -5.76 -27.51 12.34
CA GLY A 251 -4.54 -27.90 13.08
C GLY A 251 -3.30 -27.10 12.70
N ASP A 252 -3.15 -26.75 11.42
CA ASP A 252 -1.95 -26.06 10.89
C ASP A 252 -2.18 -24.57 10.56
N GLY A 253 -3.44 -24.10 10.63
CA GLY A 253 -3.83 -22.74 10.28
C GLY A 253 -3.83 -22.44 8.78
N ILE A 254 -4.48 -21.33 8.41
CA ILE A 254 -4.55 -20.87 7.02
C ILE A 254 -3.36 -19.96 6.70
N ARG A 255 -2.71 -20.23 5.57
CA ARG A 255 -1.55 -19.47 5.07
C ARG A 255 -1.84 -18.91 3.68
N LEU A 256 -1.30 -17.74 3.36
CA LEU A 256 -1.48 -17.11 2.05
C LEU A 256 -0.15 -16.89 1.34
N ASN A 257 0.01 -17.57 0.21
CA ASN A 257 1.19 -17.38 -0.62
C ASN A 257 1.21 -15.99 -1.29
N ILE A 258 2.38 -15.58 -1.78
CA ILE A 258 2.54 -14.26 -2.41
C ILE A 258 1.60 -14.05 -3.60
N THR A 259 1.33 -15.08 -4.40
CA THR A 259 0.41 -15.01 -5.54
C THR A 259 -1.00 -14.74 -5.07
N ALA A 260 -1.51 -15.47 -4.08
CA ALA A 260 -2.83 -15.25 -3.49
C ALA A 260 -2.97 -13.81 -2.97
N ARG A 261 -1.97 -13.31 -2.24
CA ARG A 261 -1.95 -11.94 -1.71
C ARG A 261 -1.84 -10.87 -2.79
N MET A 262 -1.13 -11.13 -3.88
CA MET A 262 -1.09 -10.24 -5.05
C MET A 262 -2.41 -10.24 -5.81
N MET A 263 -3.01 -11.42 -5.97
CA MET A 263 -4.30 -11.56 -6.65
C MET A 263 -5.41 -10.88 -5.85
N ALA A 264 -5.40 -10.95 -4.51
CA ALA A 264 -6.34 -10.25 -3.63
C ALA A 264 -6.43 -8.74 -3.86
N CYS A 265 -5.45 -8.12 -4.53
CA CYS A 265 -5.47 -6.70 -4.90
C CYS A 265 -6.15 -6.43 -6.26
N GLN A 266 -6.56 -7.46 -7.00
CA GLN A 266 -7.20 -7.36 -8.30
C GLN A 266 -8.70 -7.09 -8.16
N ALA A 267 -9.26 -6.36 -9.13
CA ALA A 267 -10.67 -5.99 -9.16
C ALA A 267 -11.30 -6.40 -10.50
N PRO A 268 -11.61 -7.70 -10.69
CA PRO A 268 -12.05 -8.22 -11.98
C PRO A 268 -13.34 -7.56 -12.49
N GLN A 269 -14.20 -7.04 -11.62
CA GLN A 269 -15.45 -6.37 -12.05
C GLN A 269 -15.19 -5.02 -12.74
N ASN A 270 -14.00 -4.43 -12.54
CA ASN A 270 -13.60 -3.18 -13.18
C ASN A 270 -12.76 -3.41 -14.44
N TRP A 271 -12.55 -4.66 -14.85
CA TRP A 271 -11.76 -4.95 -16.03
C TRP A 271 -12.52 -4.57 -17.30
N THR A 272 -11.91 -3.71 -18.11
CA THR A 272 -12.41 -3.36 -19.44
C THR A 272 -11.81 -4.29 -20.49
N GLU A 273 -12.47 -4.39 -21.66
CA GLU A 273 -11.96 -5.20 -22.77
C GLU A 273 -10.59 -4.72 -23.24
N GLU A 274 -10.40 -3.40 -23.38
CA GLU A 274 -9.13 -2.80 -23.82
C GLU A 274 -7.98 -3.09 -22.84
N GLU A 275 -8.19 -2.83 -21.55
CA GLU A 275 -7.17 -3.04 -20.52
C GLU A 275 -6.83 -4.53 -20.38
N SER A 276 -7.85 -5.39 -20.42
CA SER A 276 -7.69 -6.85 -20.37
C SER A 276 -6.93 -7.35 -21.59
N GLY A 277 -7.28 -6.87 -22.79
CA GLY A 277 -6.61 -7.20 -24.04
C GLY A 277 -5.12 -6.84 -23.99
N ALA A 278 -4.79 -5.63 -23.53
CA ALA A 278 -3.41 -5.21 -23.34
C ALA A 278 -2.69 -6.03 -22.26
N PHE A 279 -3.34 -6.30 -21.12
CA PHE A 279 -2.79 -7.09 -20.03
C PHE A 279 -2.45 -8.52 -20.45
N PHE A 280 -3.39 -9.23 -21.07
CA PHE A 280 -3.19 -10.61 -21.52
C PHE A 280 -2.16 -10.70 -22.63
N THR A 281 -2.11 -9.71 -23.54
CA THR A 281 -1.07 -9.65 -24.58
C THR A 281 0.33 -9.55 -23.96
N ARG A 282 0.52 -8.73 -22.93
CA ARG A 282 1.80 -8.63 -22.21
C ARG A 282 2.20 -9.93 -21.52
N HIS A 283 1.24 -10.65 -20.93
CA HIS A 283 1.49 -11.95 -20.29
C HIS A 283 1.78 -13.04 -21.31
N PHE A 284 1.10 -13.01 -22.46
CA PHE A 284 1.39 -13.88 -23.59
C PHE A 284 2.83 -13.66 -24.10
N TYR A 285 3.24 -12.42 -24.35
CA TYR A 285 4.62 -12.13 -24.77
C TYR A 285 5.67 -12.59 -23.75
N ARG A 286 5.39 -12.41 -22.45
CA ARG A 286 6.24 -12.93 -21.36
C ARG A 286 6.35 -14.46 -21.40
N ALA A 287 5.24 -15.16 -21.57
CA ALA A 287 5.22 -16.62 -21.62
C ALA A 287 5.98 -17.17 -22.84
N VAL A 288 5.75 -16.58 -24.02
CA VAL A 288 6.45 -16.97 -25.25
C VAL A 288 7.95 -16.68 -25.14
N LEU A 289 8.35 -15.55 -24.56
CA LEU A 289 9.76 -15.26 -24.32
C LEU A 289 10.44 -16.29 -23.42
N GLN A 290 9.79 -16.74 -22.34
CA GLN A 290 10.33 -17.82 -21.49
C GLN A 290 10.46 -19.13 -22.25
N LYS A 291 9.53 -19.43 -23.18
CA LYS A 291 9.62 -20.60 -24.04
C LYS A 291 10.79 -20.51 -25.02
N ILE A 292 11.02 -19.35 -25.64
CA ILE A 292 12.20 -19.09 -26.48
C ILE A 292 13.49 -19.28 -25.66
N PHE A 293 13.54 -18.76 -24.43
CA PHE A 293 14.68 -18.94 -23.54
C PHE A 293 14.95 -20.41 -23.24
N LEU A 294 13.90 -21.21 -23.04
CA LEU A 294 14.04 -22.63 -22.79
C LEU A 294 14.60 -23.37 -24.01
N ASP A 295 14.00 -23.12 -25.18
CA ASP A 295 14.36 -23.82 -26.41
C ASP A 295 15.77 -23.46 -26.90
N ARG A 296 16.21 -22.23 -26.61
CA ARG A 296 17.58 -21.77 -26.91
C ARG A 296 18.58 -22.02 -25.78
N GLY A 297 18.17 -22.67 -24.69
CA GLY A 297 19.06 -23.05 -23.58
C GLY A 297 19.59 -21.89 -22.74
N VAL A 298 18.87 -20.76 -22.71
CA VAL A 298 19.11 -19.66 -21.76
C VAL A 298 18.63 -20.04 -20.36
N ILE A 299 17.51 -20.76 -20.31
CA ILE A 299 16.97 -21.34 -19.08
C ILE A 299 16.92 -22.86 -19.24
N SER A 300 17.07 -23.58 -18.14
CA SER A 300 16.98 -25.02 -18.01
C SER A 300 15.69 -25.45 -17.33
N ARG A 301 15.35 -26.72 -17.53
CA ARG A 301 14.30 -27.40 -16.77
C ARG A 301 14.83 -27.76 -15.38
N VAL A 302 13.91 -27.82 -14.42
CA VAL A 302 14.17 -28.19 -13.04
C VAL A 302 13.13 -29.24 -12.63
N TYR A 303 13.56 -30.42 -12.19
CA TYR A 303 12.66 -31.46 -11.70
C TYR A 303 12.45 -31.36 -10.20
N HIS A 304 11.28 -31.79 -9.74
CA HIS A 304 10.85 -31.79 -8.36
C HIS A 304 10.67 -33.23 -7.89
N GLY A 305 11.67 -33.77 -7.19
CA GLY A 305 11.70 -35.17 -6.75
C GLY A 305 12.72 -36.01 -7.55
N GLU A 306 12.48 -37.32 -7.64
CA GLU A 306 13.33 -38.23 -8.43
C GLU A 306 13.13 -37.97 -9.94
N GLU A 307 14.22 -37.86 -10.69
CA GLU A 307 14.22 -37.59 -12.14
C GLU A 307 13.64 -38.73 -13.00
N THR A 308 13.17 -39.80 -12.37
CA THR A 308 12.76 -41.07 -13.01
C THR A 308 11.27 -41.13 -13.39
N GLY A 309 10.46 -40.15 -13.00
CA GLY A 309 9.02 -40.09 -13.32
C GLY A 309 8.71 -39.46 -14.68
N GLU A 310 7.54 -39.79 -15.27
CA GLU A 310 7.05 -39.12 -16.49
C GLU A 310 6.93 -37.60 -16.31
N GLU A 311 7.35 -36.83 -17.31
CA GLU A 311 7.29 -35.36 -17.28
C GLU A 311 5.83 -34.90 -17.17
N SER A 312 5.54 -34.12 -16.14
CA SER A 312 4.25 -33.51 -15.92
C SER A 312 4.42 -32.08 -15.43
N PRO A 313 3.39 -31.21 -15.58
CA PRO A 313 3.36 -29.92 -14.90
C PRO A 313 3.49 -30.02 -13.37
N PHE A 314 3.40 -31.23 -12.82
CA PHE A 314 3.39 -31.55 -11.40
C PHE A 314 4.76 -31.89 -10.81
N ASN A 315 5.74 -32.20 -11.66
CA ASN A 315 7.09 -32.61 -11.23
C ASN A 315 8.21 -31.92 -12.01
N SER A 316 7.90 -30.96 -12.90
CA SER A 316 8.90 -30.17 -13.62
C SER A 316 8.54 -28.68 -13.68
N SER A 317 9.58 -27.84 -13.69
CA SER A 317 9.50 -26.39 -13.92
C SER A 317 10.74 -25.88 -14.66
N THR A 318 10.96 -24.57 -14.69
CA THR A 318 12.13 -23.93 -15.31
C THR A 318 12.81 -22.95 -14.35
N ASN A 319 14.03 -22.50 -14.67
CA ASN A 319 14.68 -21.36 -14.01
C ASN A 319 14.42 -20.03 -14.72
N PRO A 320 13.27 -19.35 -14.49
CA PRO A 320 12.87 -18.22 -15.30
C PRO A 320 13.75 -16.99 -15.08
N VAL A 321 13.99 -16.23 -16.15
CA VAL A 321 14.60 -14.90 -16.06
C VAL A 321 13.52 -13.85 -15.84
N ILE A 322 13.55 -13.16 -14.69
CA ILE A 322 12.57 -12.12 -14.34
C ILE A 322 13.04 -10.74 -14.84
N ILE A 323 12.47 -10.28 -15.96
CA ILE A 323 12.90 -9.06 -16.66
C ILE A 323 12.22 -7.79 -16.10
N GLY A 324 11.08 -7.93 -15.43
CA GLY A 324 10.25 -6.82 -14.94
C GLY A 324 9.56 -6.05 -16.08
N SER A 325 9.54 -4.72 -15.98
CA SER A 325 8.91 -3.84 -16.97
C SER A 325 9.89 -3.41 -18.08
N LEU A 326 9.38 -3.33 -19.31
CA LEU A 326 10.03 -2.74 -20.49
C LEU A 326 9.38 -1.39 -20.87
N ARG A 327 10.00 -0.66 -21.80
CA ARG A 327 9.45 0.59 -22.37
C ARG A 327 8.16 0.31 -23.13
N LYS A 328 7.26 1.31 -23.23
CA LYS A 328 5.93 1.16 -23.86
C LYS A 328 6.00 0.61 -25.30
N GLN A 329 6.98 1.06 -26.08
CA GLN A 329 7.20 0.62 -27.46
C GLN A 329 7.52 -0.88 -27.59
N CYS A 330 8.06 -1.51 -26.54
CA CYS A 330 8.34 -2.95 -26.55
C CYS A 330 7.08 -3.82 -26.47
N TYR A 331 5.89 -3.24 -26.29
CA TYR A 331 4.65 -4.02 -26.19
C TYR A 331 3.76 -3.95 -27.44
N THR A 332 4.26 -3.35 -28.54
CA THR A 332 3.51 -3.23 -29.80
C THR A 332 3.42 -4.56 -30.56
N SER A 333 4.45 -5.39 -30.51
CA SER A 333 4.50 -6.72 -31.12
C SER A 333 5.38 -7.67 -30.30
N LEU A 334 5.27 -8.99 -30.54
CA LEU A 334 6.16 -9.96 -29.89
C LEU A 334 7.63 -9.69 -30.26
N THR A 335 7.91 -9.37 -31.52
CA THR A 335 9.26 -9.02 -31.98
C THR A 335 9.83 -7.84 -31.22
N ALA A 336 9.08 -6.74 -31.09
CA ALA A 336 9.51 -5.57 -30.31
C ALA A 336 9.74 -5.93 -28.82
N TYR A 337 8.94 -6.84 -28.28
CA TYR A 337 9.07 -7.32 -26.92
C TYR A 337 10.36 -8.13 -26.72
N VAL A 338 10.63 -9.10 -27.59
CA VAL A 338 11.82 -9.96 -27.54
C VAL A 338 13.09 -9.11 -27.72
N ARG A 339 13.13 -8.24 -28.73
CA ARG A 339 14.28 -7.34 -28.96
C ARG A 339 14.52 -6.40 -27.77
N GLY A 340 13.46 -5.81 -27.22
CA GLY A 340 13.54 -4.97 -26.03
C GLY A 340 14.01 -5.73 -24.78
N ALA A 341 13.59 -6.99 -24.62
CA ALA A 341 14.04 -7.86 -23.55
C ALA A 341 15.53 -8.20 -23.69
N ILE A 342 15.99 -8.62 -24.87
CA ILE A 342 17.41 -8.90 -25.16
C ILE A 342 18.26 -7.67 -24.90
N ALA A 343 17.85 -6.50 -25.40
CA ALA A 343 18.57 -5.25 -25.18
C ALA A 343 18.69 -4.94 -23.68
N LYS A 344 17.62 -5.10 -22.89
CA LYS A 344 17.67 -4.88 -21.44
C LYS A 344 18.59 -5.88 -20.73
N LEU A 345 18.51 -7.16 -21.07
CA LEU A 345 19.29 -8.22 -20.43
C LEU A 345 20.79 -8.15 -20.77
N THR A 346 21.15 -7.54 -21.89
CA THR A 346 22.55 -7.43 -22.32
C THR A 346 23.23 -6.13 -21.91
N THR A 347 22.46 -5.07 -21.66
CA THR A 347 22.99 -3.73 -21.34
C THR A 347 22.91 -3.34 -19.87
N ASN A 348 21.92 -3.85 -19.13
CA ASN A 348 21.77 -3.49 -17.72
C ASN A 348 22.70 -4.34 -16.84
N SER A 349 23.49 -3.67 -15.99
CA SER A 349 24.40 -4.25 -15.01
C SER A 349 23.72 -5.24 -14.05
N ASP A 350 22.44 -5.03 -13.75
CA ASP A 350 21.64 -5.91 -12.87
C ASP A 350 21.49 -7.34 -13.43
N PHE A 351 21.70 -7.51 -14.74
CA PHE A 351 21.58 -8.79 -15.44
C PHE A 351 22.92 -9.29 -15.99
N SER A 352 24.04 -8.80 -15.45
CA SER A 352 25.39 -9.19 -15.88
C SER A 352 25.59 -10.70 -15.97
N GLN A 353 25.02 -11.47 -15.02
CA GLN A 353 25.05 -12.94 -14.99
C GLN A 353 24.42 -13.61 -16.22
N TYR A 354 23.46 -12.96 -16.89
CA TYR A 354 22.79 -13.49 -18.09
C TYR A 354 23.29 -12.84 -19.38
N SER A 355 24.00 -11.71 -19.31
CA SER A 355 24.37 -10.90 -20.49
C SER A 355 25.15 -11.71 -21.53
N GLN A 356 26.14 -12.49 -21.10
CA GLN A 356 26.94 -13.32 -22.00
C GLN A 356 26.11 -14.46 -22.61
N THR A 357 25.38 -15.23 -21.79
CA THR A 357 24.51 -16.33 -22.25
C THR A 357 23.44 -15.86 -23.24
N ILE A 358 22.84 -14.68 -22.98
CA ILE A 358 21.84 -14.10 -23.89
C ILE A 358 22.49 -13.70 -25.22
N LYS A 359 23.67 -13.07 -25.21
CA LYS A 359 24.39 -12.73 -26.46
C LYS A 359 24.73 -13.97 -27.28
N GLU A 360 25.20 -15.02 -26.62
CA GLU A 360 25.60 -16.28 -27.27
C GLU A 360 24.40 -17.06 -27.81
N LYS A 361 23.29 -17.15 -27.05
CA LYS A 361 22.14 -18.00 -27.41
C LYS A 361 21.04 -17.30 -28.20
N LEU A 362 20.93 -15.97 -28.08
CA LEU A 362 19.88 -15.17 -28.73
C LEU A 362 20.43 -14.10 -29.67
N GLY A 363 21.75 -13.97 -29.83
CA GLY A 363 22.35 -12.95 -30.69
C GLY A 363 21.92 -13.08 -32.16
N ASP A 364 21.66 -14.29 -32.63
CA ASP A 364 21.30 -14.64 -34.01
C ASP A 364 19.79 -14.92 -34.19
N ILE A 365 18.95 -14.69 -33.17
CA ILE A 365 17.50 -14.90 -33.32
C ILE A 365 16.96 -13.96 -34.40
N THR A 366 16.28 -14.50 -35.40
CA THR A 366 15.69 -13.72 -36.50
C THR A 366 14.23 -13.35 -36.20
N ASP A 367 13.72 -12.35 -36.91
CA ASP A 367 12.32 -11.91 -36.74
C ASP A 367 11.35 -12.99 -37.24
N GLU A 368 11.73 -13.77 -38.26
CA GLU A 368 10.96 -14.92 -38.77
C GLU A 368 10.87 -16.03 -37.72
N GLU A 369 11.93 -16.28 -36.96
CA GLU A 369 11.88 -17.24 -35.86
C GLU A 369 10.91 -16.78 -34.77
N ILE A 370 10.98 -15.51 -34.37
CA ILE A 370 10.05 -14.95 -33.37
C ILE A 370 8.60 -15.06 -33.87
N ALA A 371 8.34 -14.77 -35.14
CA ALA A 371 7.02 -14.90 -35.75
C ALA A 371 6.51 -16.36 -35.74
N ARG A 372 7.39 -17.35 -35.95
CA ARG A 372 7.02 -18.78 -35.84
C ARG A 372 6.58 -19.14 -34.41
N TYR A 373 7.27 -18.64 -33.39
CA TYR A 373 6.84 -18.82 -31.99
C TYR A 373 5.48 -18.16 -31.73
N GLU A 374 5.27 -16.95 -32.25
CA GLU A 374 3.99 -16.25 -32.10
C GLU A 374 2.84 -17.05 -32.70
N GLU A 375 3.00 -17.53 -33.94
CA GLU A 375 2.00 -18.35 -34.63
C GLU A 375 1.72 -19.65 -33.87
N ALA A 376 2.76 -20.39 -33.52
CA ALA A 376 2.65 -21.69 -32.84
C ALA A 376 1.87 -21.58 -31.51
N PHE A 377 2.10 -20.51 -30.74
CA PHE A 377 1.48 -20.35 -29.42
C PHE A 377 0.25 -19.44 -29.40
N ARG A 378 -0.14 -18.82 -30.52
CA ARG A 378 -1.24 -17.83 -30.58
C ARG A 378 -2.53 -18.35 -29.95
N HIS A 379 -2.91 -19.59 -30.25
CA HIS A 379 -4.14 -20.21 -29.74
C HIS A 379 -4.16 -20.31 -28.20
N ARG A 380 -2.99 -20.50 -27.57
CA ARG A 380 -2.84 -20.62 -26.11
C ARG A 380 -3.01 -19.30 -25.36
N LYS A 381 -3.04 -18.16 -26.07
CA LYS A 381 -3.38 -16.86 -25.46
C LYS A 381 -4.74 -16.93 -24.76
N ARG A 382 -5.72 -17.64 -25.35
CA ARG A 382 -7.05 -17.82 -24.77
C ARG A 382 -7.01 -18.64 -23.48
N GLU A 383 -6.20 -19.70 -23.44
CA GLU A 383 -5.97 -20.51 -22.23
C GLU A 383 -5.35 -19.65 -21.12
N LEU A 384 -4.32 -18.87 -21.45
CA LEU A 384 -3.68 -17.96 -20.50
C LEU A 384 -4.67 -16.94 -19.95
N SER A 385 -5.49 -16.33 -20.81
CA SER A 385 -6.55 -15.40 -20.39
C SER A 385 -7.53 -16.09 -19.44
N ALA A 386 -7.99 -17.30 -19.75
CA ALA A 386 -8.91 -18.05 -18.91
C ALA A 386 -8.33 -18.34 -17.52
N VAL A 387 -7.08 -18.84 -17.45
CA VAL A 387 -6.41 -19.14 -16.17
C VAL A 387 -6.25 -17.88 -15.33
N TRP A 388 -5.80 -16.78 -15.93
CA TRP A 388 -5.65 -15.50 -15.21
C TRP A 388 -6.99 -14.96 -14.71
N SER A 389 -8.05 -15.04 -15.52
CA SER A 389 -9.39 -14.63 -15.11
C SER A 389 -9.93 -15.48 -13.96
N LEU A 390 -9.72 -16.80 -13.99
CA LEU A 390 -10.11 -17.69 -12.88
C LEU A 390 -9.33 -17.38 -11.60
N MET A 391 -8.02 -17.13 -11.72
CA MET A 391 -7.21 -16.69 -10.57
C MET A 391 -7.70 -15.36 -10.01
N ALA A 392 -8.02 -14.39 -10.88
CA ALA A 392 -8.55 -13.09 -10.45
C ALA A 392 -9.94 -13.21 -9.83
N PHE A 393 -10.79 -14.12 -10.31
CA PHE A 393 -12.08 -14.41 -9.69
C PHE A 393 -11.90 -14.98 -8.27
N SER A 394 -10.96 -15.91 -8.08
CA SER A 394 -10.65 -16.47 -6.76
C SER A 394 -10.05 -15.46 -5.77
N ALA A 395 -9.55 -14.32 -6.26
CA ALA A 395 -8.96 -13.27 -5.43
C ALA A 395 -9.91 -12.69 -4.40
N CYS A 396 -11.20 -12.55 -4.75
CA CYS A 396 -12.21 -12.00 -3.84
C CYS A 396 -12.38 -12.87 -2.59
N VAL A 397 -12.18 -14.18 -2.71
CA VAL A 397 -12.19 -15.11 -1.56
C VAL A 397 -10.99 -14.85 -0.64
N VAL A 398 -9.83 -14.55 -1.22
CA VAL A 398 -8.61 -14.24 -0.44
C VAL A 398 -8.76 -12.91 0.30
N GLU A 399 -9.25 -11.86 -0.36
CA GLU A 399 -9.55 -10.59 0.32
C GLU A 399 -10.59 -10.78 1.43
N SER A 400 -11.68 -11.50 1.15
CA SER A 400 -12.73 -11.79 2.12
C SER A 400 -12.19 -12.56 3.32
N LEU A 401 -11.28 -13.53 3.11
CA LEU A 401 -10.62 -14.26 4.20
C LEU A 401 -9.76 -13.34 5.06
N ILE A 402 -8.96 -12.45 4.45
CA ILE A 402 -8.12 -11.49 5.19
C ILE A 402 -8.99 -10.54 6.04
N VAL A 403 -10.09 -10.05 5.47
CA VAL A 403 -11.01 -9.17 6.18
C VAL A 403 -11.77 -9.92 7.30
N THR A 404 -12.17 -11.16 7.04
CA THR A 404 -12.80 -12.02 8.04
C THR A 404 -11.86 -12.34 9.20
N ASP A 405 -10.58 -12.63 8.91
CA ASP A 405 -9.55 -12.85 9.93
C ASP A 405 -9.41 -11.65 10.88
N ARG A 406 -9.39 -10.44 10.33
CA ARG A 406 -9.33 -9.19 11.10
C ARG A 406 -10.56 -8.98 11.98
N TRP A 407 -11.74 -9.24 11.44
CA TRP A 407 -12.98 -9.17 12.19
C TRP A 407 -13.06 -10.25 13.29
N LEU A 408 -12.62 -11.49 12.99
CA LEU A 408 -12.54 -12.56 13.99
C LEU A 408 -11.58 -12.19 15.11
N PHE A 409 -10.44 -11.57 14.81
CA PHE A 409 -9.51 -11.08 15.83
C PHE A 409 -10.19 -10.10 16.79
N LEU A 410 -10.99 -9.15 16.29
CA LEU A 410 -11.77 -8.25 17.15
C LEU A 410 -12.81 -8.99 17.99
N ARG A 411 -13.50 -9.98 17.40
CA ARG A 411 -14.48 -10.80 18.11
C ARG A 411 -13.90 -11.68 19.20
N GLU A 412 -12.66 -12.14 19.03
CA GLU A 412 -11.96 -12.96 20.02
C GLU A 412 -11.61 -12.15 21.27
N HIS A 413 -11.50 -10.82 21.16
CA HIS A 413 -11.28 -9.90 22.28
C HIS A 413 -12.60 -9.34 22.82
N ALA A 414 -13.61 -10.19 22.99
CA ALA A 414 -14.96 -9.80 23.44
C ALA A 414 -14.99 -9.27 24.88
N ASP A 415 -13.92 -9.42 25.65
CA ASP A 415 -13.72 -8.79 26.96
C ASP A 415 -13.47 -7.28 26.82
N ILE A 416 -12.77 -6.85 25.75
CA ILE A 416 -12.39 -5.46 25.48
C ILE A 416 -13.32 -4.80 24.43
N VAL A 417 -13.70 -5.53 23.39
CA VAL A 417 -14.47 -5.04 22.25
C VAL A 417 -15.97 -5.19 22.54
N ARG A 418 -16.71 -4.09 22.39
CA ARG A 418 -18.17 -4.04 22.53
C ARG A 418 -18.84 -4.47 21.24
N ASP A 419 -18.53 -3.76 20.16
CA ASP A 419 -19.12 -3.96 18.83
C ASP A 419 -18.02 -4.08 17.78
N CYS A 420 -18.18 -4.96 16.79
CA CYS A 420 -17.30 -5.01 15.63
C CYS A 420 -18.00 -5.59 14.41
N TRP A 421 -17.72 -5.02 13.24
CA TRP A 421 -18.33 -5.42 11.97
C TRP A 421 -17.43 -5.04 10.78
N VAL A 422 -17.89 -5.43 9.60
CA VAL A 422 -17.27 -5.11 8.32
C VAL A 422 -18.36 -4.60 7.40
N GLU A 423 -18.10 -3.50 6.70
CA GLU A 423 -19.03 -2.95 5.71
C GLU A 423 -18.29 -2.28 4.55
N THR A 424 -19.04 -1.91 3.51
CA THR A 424 -18.50 -1.21 2.34
C THR A 424 -18.63 0.29 2.49
N VAL A 425 -17.53 1.03 2.39
CA VAL A 425 -17.51 2.51 2.48
C VAL A 425 -17.39 3.21 1.13
N PHE A 426 -16.99 2.49 0.08
CA PHE A 426 -16.80 3.04 -1.27
C PHE A 426 -17.60 2.25 -2.31
N ASP A 427 -18.08 2.97 -3.33
CA ASP A 427 -18.47 2.33 -4.60
C ASP A 427 -17.30 1.52 -5.18
N TYR A 428 -17.53 0.24 -5.44
CA TYR A 428 -16.53 -0.68 -5.96
C TYR A 428 -15.96 -0.26 -7.32
N ARG A 429 -16.77 0.38 -8.19
CA ARG A 429 -16.34 0.82 -9.52
C ARG A 429 -15.27 1.91 -9.43
N GLU A 430 -15.38 2.78 -8.43
CA GLU A 430 -14.43 3.86 -8.18
C GLU A 430 -13.25 3.39 -7.32
N SER A 431 -13.54 2.68 -6.23
CA SER A 431 -12.52 2.05 -5.37
C SER A 431 -12.91 0.64 -4.95
N PRO A 432 -12.34 -0.39 -5.61
CA PRO A 432 -12.64 -1.79 -5.29
C PRO A 432 -12.27 -2.24 -3.88
N ARG A 433 -11.31 -1.57 -3.25
CA ARG A 433 -10.84 -1.89 -1.89
C ARG A 433 -11.68 -1.08 -0.94
N ASN A 434 -12.93 -1.51 -0.77
CA ASN A 434 -13.99 -0.75 -0.13
C ASN A 434 -14.41 -1.27 1.24
N LEU A 435 -13.81 -2.36 1.73
CA LEU A 435 -14.17 -2.95 3.02
C LEU A 435 -13.45 -2.23 4.16
N VAL A 436 -14.25 -1.65 5.07
CA VAL A 436 -13.77 -1.12 6.35
C VAL A 436 -13.97 -2.17 7.44
N VAL A 437 -12.95 -2.39 8.27
CA VAL A 437 -13.06 -3.17 9.50
C VAL A 437 -13.23 -2.22 10.66
N VAL A 438 -14.32 -2.39 11.42
CA VAL A 438 -14.68 -1.50 12.52
C VAL A 438 -14.67 -2.25 13.85
N GLY A 439 -14.14 -1.60 14.87
CA GLY A 439 -14.23 -2.04 16.26
C GLY A 439 -14.54 -0.87 17.17
N ILE A 440 -15.44 -1.08 18.13
CA ILE A 440 -15.75 -0.14 19.22
C ILE A 440 -15.43 -0.83 20.53
N LYS A 441 -14.65 -0.16 21.37
CA LYS A 441 -14.23 -0.65 22.69
C LYS A 441 -15.32 -0.43 23.73
N LYS A 442 -15.42 -1.33 24.72
CA LYS A 442 -16.35 -1.22 25.86
C LYS A 442 -16.08 -0.03 26.72
#